data_AF-A0A9P9CMA1-F1
#
_entry.id   AF-A0A9P9CMA1-F1
#
_cell.length_a   1.000
_cell.length_b   1.000
_cell.length_c   1.000
_cell.angle_alpha   90.00
_cell.angle_beta   90.00
_cell.angle_gamma   90.00
#
_symmetry.space_group_name_H-M   'P 1'
#
loop_
_entity.id
_entity.type
_entity.pdbx_description
1 polymer ?
#
loop_
_entity_poly.entity_id
_entity_poly.type
_entity_poly.pdbx_seq_one_letter_code
_entity_poly.pdbx_strand_id
1 'polypeptide(L)'
;MTLDEPTSPTYDVDELDDWAESELALELDLYGAPQGYQAPVLVSQLDGITHAHYDQLRSRVFGTSNPHLFTESEQPYWYAMTRSCHDAWGGARALAERWGKDLPADFSQDSPRYCQKRFGQTRTVLPDGTIVRIAGEHEDSYDPDFCIYNDVLVIHPHPSSSDGTEQGCRPLSLYGYPRSIFPPTDFHTSTLVGDKIWIIGNLGYGTERRVGETQVLQLDVQTFAILPIETSGDNPGWLSKHTARLVGDEIIVNSGQIQVDDQRELQKLAGEYGLNLVSRQWRQIL
;
A
#
# COMPACT_ATOMS: atom_id res chain seq x y z
N MET A 1 25.41 42.96 -7.57
CA MET A 1 25.48 41.53 -7.20
C MET A 1 24.15 41.21 -6.53
N THR A 2 23.13 41.01 -7.36
CA THR A 2 21.76 40.69 -6.96
C THR A 2 21.67 39.17 -6.87
N LEU A 3 21.31 38.67 -5.69
CA LEU A 3 21.07 37.25 -5.46
C LEU A 3 19.72 36.91 -6.08
N ASP A 4 19.71 35.95 -7.00
CA ASP A 4 18.48 35.41 -7.58
C ASP A 4 17.64 34.73 -6.50
N GLU A 5 16.35 35.02 -6.48
CA GLU A 5 15.38 34.31 -5.65
C GLU A 5 15.23 32.87 -6.15
N PRO A 6 15.15 31.86 -5.25
CA PRO A 6 14.89 30.49 -5.66
C PRO A 6 13.47 30.40 -6.24
N THR A 7 13.38 29.98 -7.50
CA THR A 7 12.12 29.65 -8.16
C THR A 7 11.45 28.52 -7.38
N SER A 8 10.24 28.77 -6.86
CA SER A 8 9.37 27.75 -6.29
C SER A 8 9.19 26.62 -7.29
N PRO A 9 9.30 25.33 -6.89
CA PRO A 9 8.96 24.23 -7.76
C PRO A 9 7.49 24.36 -8.17
N THR A 10 7.24 24.37 -9.46
CA THR A 10 5.91 24.25 -10.03
C THR A 10 5.43 22.83 -9.74
N TYR A 11 4.51 22.67 -8.80
CA TYR A 11 3.82 21.41 -8.57
C TYR A 11 3.02 21.04 -9.81
N ASP A 12 3.22 19.82 -10.30
CA ASP A 12 2.41 19.24 -11.37
C ASP A 12 1.02 18.94 -10.78
N VAL A 13 -0.01 19.49 -11.41
CA VAL A 13 -1.40 19.45 -10.90
C VAL A 13 -2.05 18.06 -11.00
N ASP A 14 -1.33 17.08 -11.55
CA ASP A 14 -1.77 15.69 -11.70
C ASP A 14 -1.50 14.83 -10.43
N GLU A 15 -0.68 15.27 -9.47
CA GLU A 15 -0.43 14.53 -8.20
C GLU A 15 -1.48 14.82 -7.10
N LEU A 16 -2.42 15.75 -7.34
CA LEU A 16 -3.40 16.20 -6.35
C LEU A 16 -4.66 15.32 -6.22
N ASP A 17 -4.81 14.23 -6.97
CA ASP A 17 -6.01 13.37 -6.96
C ASP A 17 -5.80 12.00 -6.29
N ASP A 18 -4.58 11.45 -6.30
CA ASP A 18 -4.28 10.10 -5.75
C ASP A 18 -4.59 9.99 -4.24
N TRP A 19 -4.40 11.08 -3.49
CA TRP A 19 -4.61 11.07 -2.04
C TRP A 19 -6.10 10.98 -1.68
N ALA A 20 -6.93 11.81 -2.32
CA ALA A 20 -8.38 11.84 -2.08
C ALA A 20 -9.04 10.53 -2.52
N GLU A 21 -8.58 9.95 -3.63
CA GLU A 21 -9.00 8.61 -4.05
C GLU A 21 -8.61 7.53 -3.02
N SER A 22 -7.39 7.59 -2.46
CA SER A 22 -6.91 6.59 -1.49
C SER A 22 -7.72 6.60 -0.18
N GLU A 23 -8.12 7.78 0.30
CA GLU A 23 -8.91 7.95 1.52
C GLU A 23 -10.34 7.45 1.32
N LEU A 24 -10.99 7.94 0.26
CA LEU A 24 -12.37 7.56 -0.04
C LEU A 24 -12.47 6.06 -0.36
N ALA A 25 -11.49 5.50 -1.08
CA ALA A 25 -11.46 4.07 -1.38
C ALA A 25 -11.38 3.22 -0.11
N LEU A 26 -10.50 3.56 0.85
CA LEU A 26 -10.41 2.81 2.11
C LEU A 26 -11.71 2.89 2.92
N GLU A 27 -12.32 4.07 3.01
CA GLU A 27 -13.59 4.23 3.72
C GLU A 27 -14.71 3.40 3.08
N LEU A 28 -14.85 3.50 1.74
CA LEU A 28 -15.82 2.70 0.97
C LEU A 28 -15.56 1.19 1.10
N ASP A 29 -14.29 0.78 1.15
CA ASP A 29 -13.92 -0.62 1.29
C ASP A 29 -14.31 -1.19 2.66
N LEU A 30 -14.14 -0.40 3.73
CA LEU A 30 -14.42 -0.81 5.11
C LEU A 30 -15.89 -0.72 5.50
N TYR A 31 -16.64 0.23 4.93
CA TYR A 31 -17.99 0.58 5.38
C TYR A 31 -19.07 0.49 4.30
N GLY A 32 -18.70 0.29 3.03
CA GLY A 32 -19.64 0.21 1.91
C GLY A 32 -20.01 1.57 1.28
N ALA A 33 -20.80 1.53 0.22
CA ALA A 33 -21.19 2.73 -0.54
C ALA A 33 -22.32 3.52 0.15
N PRO A 34 -22.26 4.87 0.17
CA PRO A 34 -23.22 5.68 0.89
C PRO A 34 -24.56 5.78 0.14
N GLN A 35 -25.55 4.99 0.55
CA GLN A 35 -26.95 5.40 0.47
C GLN A 35 -27.50 5.51 1.89
N GLY A 36 -27.65 6.76 2.38
CA GLY A 36 -28.16 7.02 3.73
C GLY A 36 -27.14 6.78 4.85
N TYR A 37 -25.85 6.63 4.53
CA TYR A 37 -24.78 6.45 5.51
C TYR A 37 -24.64 7.69 6.39
N GLN A 38 -24.97 7.55 7.68
CA GLN A 38 -24.38 8.38 8.72
C GLN A 38 -23.10 7.66 9.15
N ALA A 39 -21.95 8.27 8.89
CA ALA A 39 -20.69 7.76 9.41
C ALA A 39 -20.88 7.45 10.91
N PRO A 40 -20.55 6.24 11.39
CA PRO A 40 -20.37 6.07 12.81
C PRO A 40 -19.38 7.16 13.21
N VAL A 41 -19.76 7.96 14.20
CA VAL A 41 -18.92 9.04 14.72
C VAL A 41 -17.48 8.51 14.80
N LEU A 42 -16.62 8.96 13.88
CA LEU A 42 -15.26 8.41 13.63
C LEU A 42 -14.39 8.44 14.90
N VAL A 43 -14.84 9.21 15.90
CA VAL A 43 -14.26 9.38 17.22
C VAL A 43 -14.19 8.09 18.05
N SER A 44 -14.96 7.03 17.75
CA SER A 44 -14.99 5.83 18.62
C SER A 44 -13.92 4.76 18.35
N GLN A 45 -13.33 4.69 17.15
CA GLN A 45 -12.44 3.56 16.80
C GLN A 45 -11.07 3.64 17.49
N LEU A 46 -10.65 4.85 17.92
CA LEU A 46 -9.42 5.07 18.67
C LEU A 46 -9.62 4.99 20.20
N ASP A 47 -10.85 4.79 20.68
CA ASP A 47 -11.14 4.83 22.11
C ASP A 47 -10.44 3.74 22.93
N GLY A 48 -10.16 2.59 22.33
CA GLY A 48 -9.43 1.50 22.98
C GLY A 48 -7.91 1.72 23.08
N ILE A 49 -7.37 2.76 22.45
CA ILE A 49 -5.93 2.98 22.37
C ILE A 49 -5.44 3.72 23.61
N THR A 50 -4.48 3.11 24.30
CA THR A 50 -3.78 3.68 25.46
C THR A 50 -2.48 4.35 25.05
N HIS A 51 -1.89 5.17 25.94
CA HIS A 51 -0.53 5.68 25.73
C HIS A 51 0.48 4.56 25.45
N ALA A 52 0.41 3.46 26.21
CA ALA A 52 1.33 2.34 26.03
C ALA A 52 1.17 1.68 24.65
N HIS A 53 -0.07 1.52 24.15
CA HIS A 53 -0.30 1.01 22.79
C HIS A 53 0.34 1.93 21.75
N TYR A 54 0.14 3.24 21.85
CA TYR A 54 0.74 4.19 20.92
C TYR A 54 2.28 4.21 21.01
N ASP A 55 2.83 4.26 22.22
CA ASP A 55 4.27 4.37 22.43
C ASP A 55 5.04 3.13 21.95
N GLN A 56 4.41 1.95 22.02
CA GLN A 56 5.07 0.68 21.71
C GLN A 56 4.71 0.10 20.35
N LEU A 57 3.53 0.42 19.80
CA LEU A 57 2.96 -0.28 18.64
C LEU A 57 2.63 0.65 17.47
N ARG A 58 2.90 1.97 17.58
CA ARG A 58 2.60 2.90 16.48
C ARG A 58 3.44 2.64 15.24
N SER A 59 4.66 2.15 15.40
CA SER A 59 5.62 2.09 14.31
C SER A 59 5.46 0.82 13.47
N ARG A 60 5.77 0.93 12.17
CA ARG A 60 5.82 -0.22 11.25
C ARG A 60 6.78 -1.30 11.78
N VAL A 61 6.32 -2.55 11.81
CA VAL A 61 7.16 -3.74 12.05
C VAL A 61 7.06 -4.75 10.91
N PHE A 62 8.12 -5.50 10.66
CA PHE A 62 8.14 -6.56 9.65
C PHE A 62 7.49 -7.84 10.19
N GLY A 63 6.88 -8.63 9.30
CA GLY A 63 6.43 -9.98 9.62
C GLY A 63 7.61 -10.94 9.81
N THR A 64 7.37 -12.01 10.58
CA THR A 64 8.40 -13.04 10.88
C THR A 64 8.20 -14.34 10.09
N SER A 65 7.08 -14.47 9.37
CA SER A 65 6.70 -15.62 8.56
C SER A 65 5.97 -15.19 7.29
N ASN A 66 5.70 -16.13 6.38
CA ASN A 66 5.05 -15.87 5.11
C ASN A 66 3.68 -16.58 5.02
N PRO A 67 2.56 -15.90 5.32
CA PRO A 67 2.49 -14.58 5.98
C PRO A 67 2.65 -14.66 7.51
N HIS A 68 2.84 -13.51 8.16
CA HIS A 68 2.65 -13.32 9.60
C HIS A 68 1.31 -12.60 9.81
N LEU A 69 0.31 -13.29 10.36
CA LEU A 69 -0.94 -12.65 10.76
C LEU A 69 -0.72 -11.83 12.03
N PHE A 70 -0.85 -10.50 11.95
CA PHE A 70 -0.91 -9.66 13.14
C PHE A 70 -2.32 -9.70 13.71
N THR A 71 -2.45 -10.16 14.95
CA THR A 71 -3.76 -10.14 15.63
C THR A 71 -4.06 -8.77 16.22
N GLU A 72 -5.34 -8.47 16.43
CA GLU A 72 -5.77 -7.22 17.09
C GLU A 72 -5.26 -7.11 18.53
N SER A 73 -5.02 -8.24 19.22
CA SER A 73 -4.40 -8.24 20.54
C SER A 73 -2.91 -7.89 20.52
N GLU A 74 -2.21 -8.20 19.43
CA GLU A 74 -0.78 -7.91 19.26
C GLU A 74 -0.55 -6.51 18.69
N GLN A 75 -1.44 -6.06 17.80
CA GLN A 75 -1.35 -4.76 17.10
C GLN A 75 -2.66 -3.95 17.21
N PRO A 76 -3.17 -3.66 18.43
CA PRO A 76 -4.43 -2.90 18.59
C PRO A 76 -4.37 -1.52 17.93
N TYR A 77 -3.20 -0.86 17.93
CA TYR A 77 -3.04 0.43 17.26
C TYR A 77 -3.29 0.34 15.75
N TRP A 78 -2.75 -0.68 15.08
CA TRP A 78 -2.86 -0.80 13.62
C TRP A 78 -4.30 -1.05 13.18
N TYR A 79 -5.01 -1.89 13.94
CA TYR A 79 -6.43 -2.15 13.72
C TYR A 79 -7.27 -0.89 13.93
N ALA A 80 -7.01 -0.12 14.99
CA ALA A 80 -7.73 1.11 15.26
C ALA A 80 -7.45 2.20 14.21
N MET A 81 -6.19 2.35 13.77
CA MET A 81 -5.81 3.26 12.68
C MET A 81 -6.50 2.88 11.36
N THR A 82 -6.52 1.58 11.04
CA THR A 82 -7.19 1.09 9.83
C THR A 82 -8.69 1.39 9.87
N ARG A 83 -9.38 1.07 10.97
CA ARG A 83 -10.84 1.29 11.09
C ARG A 83 -11.23 2.75 11.16
N SER A 84 -10.40 3.60 11.76
CA SER A 84 -10.67 5.04 11.86
C SER A 84 -10.44 5.79 10.56
N CYS A 85 -9.82 5.15 9.56
CA CYS A 85 -9.42 5.79 8.31
C CYS A 85 -8.56 7.04 8.54
N HIS A 86 -7.75 7.09 9.59
CA HIS A 86 -6.80 8.19 9.79
C HIS A 86 -5.48 7.93 9.05
N ASP A 87 -4.85 8.99 8.54
CA ASP A 87 -3.41 8.99 8.27
C ASP A 87 -2.61 9.04 9.59
N ALA A 88 -1.30 8.88 9.49
CA ALA A 88 -0.38 8.84 10.63
C ALA A 88 -0.54 10.05 11.57
N TRP A 89 -0.59 11.25 10.99
CA TRP A 89 -0.67 12.49 11.74
C TRP A 89 -2.05 12.69 12.38
N GLY A 90 -3.13 12.50 11.62
CA GLY A 90 -4.51 12.68 12.04
C GLY A 90 -4.89 11.74 13.18
N GLY A 91 -4.46 10.49 13.12
CA GLY A 91 -4.71 9.52 14.19
C GLY A 91 -3.95 9.85 15.47
N ALA A 92 -2.69 10.26 15.35
CA ALA A 92 -1.93 10.73 16.50
C ALA A 92 -2.54 11.99 17.12
N ARG A 93 -3.00 12.94 16.29
CA ARG A 93 -3.63 14.18 16.75
C ARG A 93 -4.92 13.89 17.50
N ALA A 94 -5.77 13.01 16.96
CA ALA A 94 -7.00 12.60 17.61
C ALA A 94 -6.74 11.97 18.99
N LEU A 95 -5.70 11.14 19.12
CA LEU A 95 -5.29 10.58 20.40
C LEU A 95 -4.76 11.64 21.39
N ALA A 96 -3.95 12.58 20.90
CA ALA A 96 -3.40 13.67 21.72
C ALA A 96 -4.51 14.57 22.29
N GLU A 97 -5.46 14.99 21.43
CA GLU A 97 -6.64 15.76 21.82
C GLU A 97 -7.46 15.02 22.89
N ARG A 98 -7.69 13.72 22.70
CA ARG A 98 -8.40 12.87 23.67
C ARG A 98 -7.69 12.77 25.02
N TRP A 99 -6.37 12.67 25.02
CA TRP A 99 -5.58 12.59 26.24
C TRP A 99 -5.33 13.94 26.91
N GLY A 100 -5.78 15.05 26.29
CA GLY A 100 -5.51 16.40 26.77
C GLY A 100 -4.02 16.73 26.80
N LYS A 101 -3.26 16.20 25.83
CA LYS A 101 -1.80 16.39 25.72
C LYS A 101 -1.44 16.94 24.35
N ASP A 102 -0.28 17.60 24.28
CA ASP A 102 0.34 17.89 23.00
C ASP A 102 0.83 16.59 22.34
N LEU A 103 0.88 16.60 21.01
CA LEU A 103 1.53 15.54 20.24
C LEU A 103 2.98 15.38 20.73
N PRO A 104 3.46 14.14 20.96
CA PRO A 104 4.88 13.93 21.24
C PRO A 104 5.71 14.54 20.11
N ALA A 105 6.73 15.33 20.46
CA ALA A 105 7.67 15.90 19.48
C ALA A 105 8.64 14.86 18.89
N ASP A 106 8.41 13.57 19.16
CA ASP A 106 9.13 12.44 18.58
C ASP A 106 8.73 12.30 17.11
N PHE A 107 9.47 13.03 16.28
CA PHE A 107 9.46 12.98 14.83
C PHE A 107 10.74 12.28 14.36
N SER A 108 10.89 11.01 14.71
CA SER A 108 11.99 10.19 14.18
C SER A 108 11.58 9.49 12.89
N GLN A 109 12.35 9.70 11.81
CA GLN A 109 12.23 8.93 10.56
C GLN A 109 12.46 7.41 10.77
N ASP A 110 13.05 7.01 11.89
CA ASP A 110 13.29 5.60 12.21
C ASP A 110 12.04 4.90 12.77
N SER A 111 10.93 5.62 12.99
CA SER A 111 9.74 5.09 13.67
C SER A 111 8.43 5.62 13.09
N PRO A 112 8.23 5.55 11.76
CA PRO A 112 7.06 6.10 11.11
C PRO A 112 5.79 5.45 11.63
N ARG A 113 4.76 6.26 11.86
CA ARG A 113 3.47 5.79 12.38
C ARG A 113 2.71 5.02 11.30
N TYR A 114 2.18 3.87 11.68
CA TYR A 114 1.39 3.01 10.82
C TYR A 114 0.07 3.68 10.40
N CYS A 115 -0.22 3.67 9.10
CA CYS A 115 -1.52 4.02 8.53
C CYS A 115 -1.83 3.17 7.28
N GLN A 116 -3.06 3.26 6.79
CA GLN A 116 -3.52 2.61 5.54
C GLN A 116 -3.93 3.62 4.45
N LYS A 117 -3.68 4.92 4.68
CA LYS A 117 -3.77 5.96 3.65
C LYS A 117 -2.44 6.06 2.93
N ARG A 118 -2.36 5.42 1.76
CA ARG A 118 -1.08 5.17 1.09
C ARG A 118 -1.18 5.46 -0.40
N PHE A 119 -0.14 6.08 -0.94
CA PHE A 119 0.13 6.21 -2.36
C PHE A 119 0.71 4.92 -2.92
N GLY A 120 0.50 4.66 -4.21
CA GLY A 120 1.10 3.51 -4.90
C GLY A 120 0.71 2.14 -4.33
N GLN A 121 -0.33 2.08 -3.49
CA GLN A 121 -0.93 0.86 -2.99
C GLN A 121 -1.88 0.29 -4.06
N THR A 122 -1.88 -1.03 -4.22
CA THR A 122 -2.86 -1.67 -5.12
C THR A 122 -4.06 -2.21 -4.36
N ARG A 123 -5.20 -2.26 -5.05
CA ARG A 123 -6.47 -2.78 -4.54
C ARG A 123 -7.03 -3.82 -5.50
N THR A 124 -7.34 -5.01 -5.01
CA THR A 124 -7.92 -6.10 -5.80
C THR A 124 -9.18 -6.63 -5.12
N VAL A 125 -10.29 -6.71 -5.85
CA VAL A 125 -11.54 -7.30 -5.36
C VAL A 125 -11.63 -8.74 -5.84
N LEU A 126 -11.77 -9.68 -4.92
CA LEU A 126 -11.93 -11.10 -5.19
C LEU A 126 -13.39 -11.45 -5.52
N PRO A 127 -13.67 -12.61 -6.15
CA PRO A 127 -15.02 -13.00 -6.55
C PRO A 127 -16.04 -13.11 -5.40
N ASP A 128 -15.58 -13.35 -4.17
CA ASP A 128 -16.42 -13.42 -2.96
C ASP A 128 -16.68 -12.04 -2.33
N GLY A 129 -16.16 -10.96 -2.92
CA GLY A 129 -16.25 -9.59 -2.40
C GLY A 129 -15.16 -9.23 -1.41
N THR A 130 -14.24 -10.15 -1.09
CA THR A 130 -13.03 -9.84 -0.30
C THR A 130 -12.18 -8.81 -1.03
N ILE A 131 -11.67 -7.82 -0.31
CA ILE A 131 -10.80 -6.78 -0.87
C ILE A 131 -9.40 -6.97 -0.31
N VAL A 132 -8.41 -7.02 -1.20
CA VAL A 132 -6.99 -7.16 -0.86
C VAL A 132 -6.28 -5.87 -1.22
N ARG A 133 -5.74 -5.17 -0.22
CA ARG A 133 -4.89 -3.98 -0.40
C ARG A 133 -3.45 -4.34 -0.10
N ILE A 134 -2.53 -4.02 -1.00
CA ILE A 134 -1.15 -4.50 -0.95
C ILE A 134 -0.19 -3.32 -0.88
N ALA A 135 0.57 -3.24 0.22
CA ALA A 135 1.70 -2.33 0.42
C ALA A 135 1.38 -0.83 0.22
N GLY A 136 2.18 -0.10 -0.55
CA GLY A 136 2.10 1.35 -0.76
C GLY A 136 3.01 2.15 0.17
N GLU A 137 3.12 3.46 -0.11
CA GLU A 137 3.89 4.40 0.70
C GLU A 137 3.02 5.47 1.36
N HIS A 138 3.50 6.07 2.44
CA HIS A 138 2.89 7.22 3.09
C HIS A 138 3.92 8.34 3.23
N GLU A 139 3.47 9.57 2.97
CA GLU A 139 4.23 10.83 2.98
C GLU A 139 5.39 10.93 1.97
N ASP A 140 6.00 12.11 1.93
CA ASP A 140 7.23 12.36 1.19
C ASP A 140 8.47 11.93 2.00
N SER A 141 9.56 11.61 1.31
CA SER A 141 10.81 11.10 1.92
C SER A 141 11.46 11.98 3.01
N TYR A 142 11.10 13.25 3.13
CA TYR A 142 11.59 14.14 4.19
C TYR A 142 10.69 14.16 5.42
N ASP A 143 9.48 13.62 5.33
CA ASP A 143 8.54 13.55 6.44
C ASP A 143 8.94 12.45 7.45
N PRO A 144 8.86 12.70 8.76
CA PRO A 144 9.13 11.69 9.79
C PRO A 144 8.23 10.44 9.72
N ASP A 145 7.02 10.54 9.16
CA ASP A 145 6.12 9.41 8.94
C ASP A 145 6.32 8.71 7.59
N PHE A 146 7.33 9.12 6.82
CA PHE A 146 7.64 8.46 5.55
C PHE A 146 7.84 6.96 5.73
N CYS A 147 7.00 6.17 5.07
CA CYS A 147 7.11 4.72 5.15
C CYS A 147 6.61 4.05 3.88
N ILE A 148 7.47 3.22 3.28
CA ILE A 148 7.08 2.26 2.26
C ILE A 148 6.76 0.94 2.98
N TYR A 149 5.51 0.51 2.88
CA TYR A 149 5.00 -0.65 3.59
C TYR A 149 5.22 -1.94 2.80
N ASN A 150 5.17 -3.07 3.51
CA ASN A 150 5.23 -4.41 2.93
C ASN A 150 4.21 -5.35 3.60
N ASP A 151 3.06 -4.79 4.00
CA ASP A 151 1.94 -5.54 4.54
C ASP A 151 0.82 -5.74 3.50
N VAL A 152 -0.09 -6.63 3.83
CA VAL A 152 -1.33 -6.88 3.08
C VAL A 152 -2.51 -6.75 4.04
N LEU A 153 -3.42 -5.84 3.71
CA LEU A 153 -4.70 -5.69 4.39
C LEU A 153 -5.76 -6.46 3.59
N VAL A 154 -6.46 -7.35 4.28
CA VAL A 154 -7.59 -8.11 3.71
C VAL A 154 -8.85 -7.68 4.42
N ILE A 155 -9.82 -7.17 3.66
CA ILE A 155 -11.13 -6.75 4.14
C ILE A 155 -12.15 -7.77 3.63
N HIS A 156 -12.68 -8.59 4.54
CA HIS A 156 -13.61 -9.67 4.25
C HIS A 156 -15.03 -9.13 4.03
N PRO A 157 -15.89 -9.76 3.21
CA PRO A 157 -17.28 -9.33 3.07
C PRO A 157 -17.99 -9.26 4.43
N HIS A 158 -19.03 -8.44 4.53
CA HIS A 158 -19.89 -8.48 5.71
C HIS A 158 -20.44 -9.90 5.89
N PRO A 159 -20.46 -10.43 7.13
CA PRO A 159 -21.16 -11.68 7.38
C PRO A 159 -22.62 -11.49 6.96
N SER A 160 -23.15 -12.42 6.15
CA SER A 160 -24.52 -12.32 5.66
C SER A 160 -25.49 -12.20 6.84
N SER A 161 -26.15 -11.05 6.95
CA SER A 161 -27.24 -10.86 7.91
C SER A 161 -28.53 -11.39 7.31
N SER A 162 -29.32 -12.11 8.11
CA SER A 162 -30.59 -12.67 7.67
C SER A 162 -31.65 -11.60 7.35
N ASP A 163 -31.45 -10.38 7.82
CA ASP A 163 -32.35 -9.23 7.60
C ASP A 163 -31.81 -8.24 6.55
N GLY A 164 -30.67 -8.53 5.92
CA GLY A 164 -30.04 -7.68 4.91
C GLY A 164 -29.45 -6.38 5.48
N THR A 165 -29.38 -6.21 6.80
CA THR A 165 -28.71 -5.07 7.41
C THR A 165 -27.22 -5.35 7.58
N GLU A 166 -26.39 -4.62 6.83
CA GLU A 166 -24.95 -4.58 7.02
C GLU A 166 -24.65 -3.39 7.95
N GLN A 167 -24.14 -3.67 9.16
CA GLN A 167 -23.82 -2.63 10.14
C GLN A 167 -22.40 -2.80 10.66
N GLY A 168 -21.70 -1.68 10.79
CA GLY A 168 -20.35 -1.60 11.34
C GLY A 168 -19.25 -1.76 10.30
N CYS A 169 -18.01 -1.88 10.77
CA CYS A 169 -16.84 -2.09 9.91
C CYS A 169 -16.77 -3.56 9.47
N ARG A 170 -16.37 -3.80 8.22
CA ARG A 170 -16.10 -5.14 7.71
C ARG A 170 -14.97 -5.84 8.49
N PRO A 171 -15.02 -7.18 8.66
CA PRO A 171 -13.92 -7.90 9.29
C PRO A 171 -12.63 -7.74 8.48
N LEU A 172 -11.50 -7.64 9.17
CA LEU A 172 -10.21 -7.44 8.51
C LEU A 172 -9.10 -8.33 9.06
N SER A 173 -8.12 -8.65 8.21
CA SER A 173 -6.90 -9.36 8.56
C SER A 173 -5.69 -8.58 8.06
N LEU A 174 -4.68 -8.43 8.91
CA LEU A 174 -3.43 -7.75 8.58
C LEU A 174 -2.28 -8.75 8.53
N TYR A 175 -1.65 -8.85 7.37
CA TYR A 175 -0.53 -9.76 7.14
C TYR A 175 0.76 -8.99 6.94
N GLY A 176 1.75 -9.26 7.78
CA GLY A 176 3.13 -8.81 7.61
C GLY A 176 4.00 -9.87 6.96
N TYR A 177 5.12 -9.44 6.39
CA TYR A 177 6.08 -10.32 5.72
C TYR A 177 7.51 -9.94 6.09
N PRO A 178 8.45 -10.91 6.11
CA PRO A 178 9.86 -10.61 6.15
C PRO A 178 10.26 -9.76 4.94
N ARG A 179 11.11 -8.75 5.17
CA ARG A 179 11.66 -7.88 4.11
C ARG A 179 12.28 -8.66 2.94
N SER A 180 12.87 -9.82 3.21
CA SER A 180 13.51 -10.67 2.21
C SER A 180 12.52 -11.44 1.32
N ILE A 181 11.26 -11.58 1.74
CA ILE A 181 10.20 -12.27 0.98
C ILE A 181 9.35 -11.26 0.23
N PHE A 182 8.92 -10.21 0.93
CA PHE A 182 8.20 -9.10 0.34
C PHE A 182 8.89 -7.80 0.79
N PRO A 183 9.72 -7.19 -0.05
CA PRO A 183 10.35 -5.92 0.28
C PRO A 183 9.28 -4.80 0.32
N PRO A 184 9.56 -3.69 1.03
CA PRO A 184 8.79 -2.44 0.88
C PRO A 184 8.50 -2.15 -0.59
N THR A 185 7.21 -2.04 -0.93
CA THR A 185 6.75 -1.98 -2.31
C THR A 185 5.68 -0.91 -2.51
N ASP A 186 5.87 -0.05 -3.49
CA ASP A 186 4.97 1.06 -3.84
C ASP A 186 4.99 1.30 -5.36
N PHE A 187 3.94 1.99 -5.85
CA PHE A 187 3.68 2.27 -7.26
C PHE A 187 3.82 1.05 -8.18
N HIS A 188 3.41 -0.10 -7.67
CA HIS A 188 3.33 -1.37 -8.39
C HIS A 188 1.93 -1.57 -8.97
N THR A 189 1.76 -2.59 -9.79
CA THR A 189 0.44 -3.05 -10.24
C THR A 189 0.12 -4.42 -9.65
N SER A 190 -1.17 -4.70 -9.48
CA SER A 190 -1.67 -6.00 -9.03
C SER A 190 -2.72 -6.52 -10.00
N THR A 191 -2.56 -7.75 -10.48
CA THR A 191 -3.48 -8.40 -11.42
C THR A 191 -3.93 -9.75 -10.89
N LEU A 192 -5.23 -9.93 -10.66
CA LEU A 192 -5.81 -11.22 -10.27
C LEU A 192 -5.85 -12.17 -11.47
N VAL A 193 -5.24 -13.36 -11.32
CA VAL A 193 -5.22 -14.44 -12.31
C VAL A 193 -5.50 -15.75 -11.58
N GLY A 194 -6.71 -16.29 -11.73
CA GLY A 194 -7.14 -17.47 -10.99
C GLY A 194 -7.18 -17.21 -9.48
N ASP A 195 -6.43 -17.99 -8.71
CA ASP A 195 -6.29 -17.89 -7.26
C ASP A 195 -5.04 -17.11 -6.81
N LYS A 196 -4.46 -16.33 -7.73
CA LYS A 196 -3.20 -15.61 -7.52
C LYS A 196 -3.33 -14.15 -7.88
N ILE A 197 -2.74 -13.27 -7.06
CA ILE A 197 -2.52 -11.87 -7.43
C ILE A 197 -1.05 -11.73 -7.84
N TRP A 198 -0.83 -11.33 -9.08
CA TRP A 198 0.49 -10.99 -9.60
C TRP A 198 0.80 -9.54 -9.27
N ILE A 199 1.91 -9.31 -8.57
CA ILE A 199 2.39 -8.00 -8.12
C ILE A 199 3.61 -7.67 -8.97
N ILE A 200 3.54 -6.63 -9.80
CA ILE A 200 4.60 -6.29 -10.75
C ILE A 200 5.06 -4.85 -10.50
N GLY A 201 6.39 -4.67 -10.53
CA GLY A 201 7.05 -3.39 -10.32
C GLY A 201 7.19 -3.00 -8.85
N ASN A 202 7.99 -1.97 -8.63
CA ASN A 202 8.29 -1.36 -7.35
C ASN A 202 9.08 -0.06 -7.58
N LEU A 203 8.72 1.05 -6.94
CA LEU A 203 9.64 2.18 -6.83
C LEU A 203 10.67 1.88 -5.73
N GLY A 204 10.20 1.67 -4.50
CA GLY A 204 10.95 1.20 -3.36
C GLY A 204 11.97 2.19 -2.82
N TYR A 205 12.54 1.84 -1.67
CA TYR A 205 13.64 2.60 -1.09
C TYR A 205 14.83 2.62 -2.06
N GLY A 206 15.40 3.81 -2.29
CA GLY A 206 16.44 4.01 -3.30
C GLY A 206 17.72 3.19 -3.11
N THR A 207 17.97 2.62 -1.93
CA THR A 207 19.11 1.71 -1.66
C THR A 207 18.81 0.24 -1.96
N GLU A 208 17.55 -0.10 -2.25
CA GLU A 208 17.09 -1.47 -2.49
C GLU A 208 16.73 -1.74 -3.95
N ARG A 209 16.76 -0.70 -4.78
CA ARG A 209 16.42 -0.76 -6.19
C ARG A 209 17.48 -1.53 -6.97
N ARG A 210 17.04 -2.25 -8.00
CA ARG A 210 17.90 -3.12 -8.81
C ARG A 210 17.77 -2.75 -10.28
N VAL A 211 18.69 -1.94 -10.76
CA VAL A 211 18.71 -1.48 -12.16
C VAL A 211 18.69 -2.67 -13.12
N GLY A 212 17.83 -2.63 -14.13
CA GLY A 212 17.70 -3.70 -15.12
C GLY A 212 16.92 -4.95 -14.68
N GLU A 213 16.35 -4.95 -13.47
CA GLU A 213 15.47 -6.02 -12.97
C GLU A 213 14.04 -5.49 -12.78
N THR A 214 13.04 -6.27 -13.18
CA THR A 214 11.64 -6.01 -12.81
C THR A 214 11.23 -6.90 -11.64
N GLN A 215 10.80 -6.29 -10.53
CA GLN A 215 10.21 -7.05 -9.42
C GLN A 215 8.91 -7.71 -9.86
N VAL A 216 8.82 -9.04 -9.69
CA VAL A 216 7.60 -9.83 -9.93
C VAL A 216 7.38 -10.73 -8.73
N LEU A 217 6.24 -10.56 -8.07
CA LEU A 217 5.82 -11.39 -6.95
C LEU A 217 4.43 -11.98 -7.23
N GLN A 218 4.09 -13.03 -6.50
CA GLN A 218 2.78 -13.66 -6.55
C GLN A 218 2.25 -13.85 -5.13
N LEU A 219 1.06 -13.30 -4.86
CA LEU A 219 0.30 -13.58 -3.65
C LEU A 219 -0.72 -14.68 -3.93
N ASP A 220 -0.77 -15.69 -3.08
CA ASP A 220 -1.81 -16.72 -3.06
C ASP A 220 -3.03 -16.22 -2.27
N VAL A 221 -4.23 -16.19 -2.86
CA VAL A 221 -5.40 -15.59 -2.21
C VAL A 221 -6.05 -16.47 -1.13
N GLN A 222 -5.67 -17.76 -1.06
CA GLN A 222 -6.20 -18.69 -0.06
C GLN A 222 -5.36 -18.67 1.22
N THR A 223 -4.04 -18.49 1.08
CA THR A 223 -3.06 -18.55 2.17
C THR A 223 -2.45 -17.20 2.52
N PHE A 224 -2.58 -16.21 1.62
CA PHE A 224 -1.89 -14.93 1.66
C PHE A 224 -0.37 -15.05 1.71
N ALA A 225 0.21 -16.18 1.27
CA ALA A 225 1.66 -16.28 1.11
C ALA A 225 2.12 -15.53 -0.15
N ILE A 226 3.25 -14.84 -0.06
CA ILE A 226 3.90 -14.15 -1.18
C ILE A 226 5.13 -14.93 -1.64
N LEU A 227 5.31 -15.09 -2.94
CA LEU A 227 6.48 -15.73 -3.53
C LEU A 227 7.11 -14.81 -4.58
N PRO A 228 8.43 -14.58 -4.54
CA PRO A 228 9.12 -13.95 -5.66
C PRO A 228 9.13 -14.89 -6.87
N ILE A 229 8.89 -14.33 -8.05
CA ILE A 229 8.86 -15.07 -9.31
C ILE A 229 10.09 -14.70 -10.11
N GLU A 230 10.96 -15.69 -10.31
CA GLU A 230 12.06 -15.55 -11.26
C GLU A 230 11.50 -15.41 -12.68
N THR A 231 11.93 -14.36 -13.36
CA THR A 231 11.57 -14.08 -14.75
C THR A 231 12.83 -13.94 -15.61
N SER A 232 12.66 -14.07 -16.92
CA SER A 232 13.76 -13.94 -17.89
C SER A 232 13.27 -13.21 -19.15
N GLY A 233 14.14 -12.98 -20.12
CA GLY A 233 13.80 -12.29 -21.35
C GLY A 233 13.93 -10.76 -21.24
N ASP A 234 13.21 -10.05 -22.11
CA ASP A 234 13.37 -8.62 -22.32
C ASP A 234 12.57 -7.82 -21.29
N ASN A 235 12.95 -7.90 -20.01
CA ASN A 235 12.26 -7.18 -18.94
C ASN A 235 12.45 -5.65 -19.07
N PRO A 236 11.46 -4.84 -18.68
CA PRO A 236 11.51 -3.38 -18.83
C PRO A 236 12.50 -2.67 -17.88
N GLY A 237 13.08 -3.37 -16.90
CA GLY A 237 13.93 -2.79 -15.86
C GLY A 237 13.16 -2.50 -14.56
N TRP A 238 13.73 -1.65 -13.70
CA TRP A 238 13.19 -1.35 -12.38
C TRP A 238 11.97 -0.42 -12.50
N LEU A 239 10.80 -1.04 -12.64
CA LEU A 239 9.57 -0.44 -13.13
C LEU A 239 8.64 0.04 -12.01
N SER A 240 8.11 1.26 -12.10
CA SER A 240 7.11 1.82 -11.19
C SER A 240 6.12 2.76 -11.91
N LYS A 241 5.01 3.11 -11.27
CA LYS A 241 3.96 4.03 -11.80
C LYS A 241 3.41 3.62 -13.18
N HIS A 242 3.46 2.33 -13.51
CA HIS A 242 3.02 1.78 -14.79
C HIS A 242 1.57 1.28 -14.70
N THR A 243 0.99 0.94 -15.84
CA THR A 243 -0.30 0.23 -15.90
C THR A 243 -0.09 -1.21 -16.32
N ALA A 244 -1.00 -2.10 -15.92
CA ALA A 244 -0.96 -3.51 -16.27
C ALA A 244 -2.34 -4.01 -16.68
N ARG A 245 -2.39 -4.95 -17.63
CA ARG A 245 -3.61 -5.64 -18.04
C ARG A 245 -3.34 -7.09 -18.39
N LEU A 246 -4.29 -7.98 -18.08
CA LEU A 246 -4.24 -9.37 -18.48
C LEU A 246 -4.74 -9.53 -19.92
N VAL A 247 -3.97 -10.20 -20.78
CA VAL A 247 -4.36 -10.57 -22.16
C VAL A 247 -3.98 -12.02 -22.39
N GLY A 248 -4.97 -12.92 -22.36
CA GLY A 248 -4.72 -14.36 -22.42
C GLY A 248 -3.86 -14.80 -21.23
N ASP A 249 -2.72 -15.42 -21.53
CA ASP A 249 -1.75 -15.90 -20.52
C ASP A 249 -0.59 -14.91 -20.30
N GLU A 250 -0.75 -13.63 -20.68
CA GLU A 250 0.26 -12.59 -20.49
C GLU A 250 -0.28 -11.40 -19.69
N ILE A 251 0.54 -10.86 -18.79
CA ILE A 251 0.31 -9.52 -18.23
C ILE A 251 1.11 -8.53 -19.06
N ILE A 252 0.41 -7.58 -19.67
CA ILE A 252 1.02 -6.52 -20.46
C ILE A 252 1.16 -5.28 -19.58
N VAL A 253 2.39 -4.78 -19.45
CA VAL A 253 2.71 -3.53 -18.78
C VAL A 253 3.07 -2.43 -19.78
N ASN A 254 2.64 -1.21 -19.51
CA ASN A 254 2.99 -0.03 -20.29
C ASN A 254 2.98 1.23 -19.42
N SER A 255 3.43 2.35 -19.99
CA SER A 255 3.52 3.64 -19.28
C SER A 255 4.42 3.56 -18.04
N GLY A 256 4.41 4.59 -17.20
CA GLY A 256 5.23 4.62 -15.99
C GLY A 256 6.70 4.91 -16.25
N GLN A 257 7.52 4.52 -15.29
CA GLN A 257 8.91 4.91 -15.18
C GLN A 257 9.81 3.72 -14.88
N ILE A 258 11.04 3.80 -15.36
CA ILE A 258 12.11 2.85 -15.10
C ILE A 258 13.32 3.55 -14.53
N GLN A 259 14.01 2.93 -13.58
CA GLN A 259 15.34 3.40 -13.17
C GLN A 259 16.40 2.88 -14.14
N VAL A 260 17.17 3.80 -14.72
CA VAL A 260 18.15 3.48 -15.78
C VAL A 260 19.59 3.38 -15.29
N ASP A 261 19.89 3.91 -14.10
CA ASP A 261 21.23 3.90 -13.52
C ASP A 261 21.23 3.84 -11.98
N ASP A 262 22.42 3.70 -11.40
CA ASP A 262 22.60 3.67 -9.95
C ASP A 262 22.50 5.06 -9.29
N GLN A 263 22.54 6.14 -10.09
CA GLN A 263 22.27 7.51 -9.63
C GLN A 263 20.78 7.79 -9.43
N ARG A 264 19.92 6.78 -9.61
CA ARG A 264 18.45 6.85 -9.46
C ARG A 264 17.80 7.74 -10.51
N GLU A 265 18.40 7.85 -11.69
CA GLU A 265 17.75 8.50 -12.82
C GLU A 265 16.53 7.68 -13.25
N LEU A 266 15.37 8.35 -13.30
CA LEU A 266 14.11 7.77 -13.77
C LEU A 266 13.81 8.25 -15.19
N GLN A 267 13.47 7.32 -16.08
CA GLN A 267 13.01 7.62 -17.43
C GLN A 267 11.63 7.03 -17.67
N LYS A 268 10.87 7.60 -18.61
CA LYS A 268 9.59 7.02 -19.03
C LYS A 268 9.83 5.65 -19.66
N LEU A 269 8.97 4.68 -19.35
CA LEU A 269 8.99 3.39 -20.02
C LEU A 269 8.74 3.58 -21.53
N ALA A 270 9.57 2.96 -22.35
CA ALA A 270 9.42 2.99 -23.81
C ALA A 270 8.74 1.72 -24.31
N GLY A 271 7.51 1.86 -24.84
CA GLY A 271 6.73 0.76 -25.45
C GLY A 271 5.92 -0.03 -24.42
N GLU A 272 5.43 -1.19 -24.85
CA GLU A 272 4.75 -2.17 -23.99
C GLU A 272 5.62 -3.42 -23.80
N TYR A 273 5.42 -4.11 -22.67
CA TYR A 273 6.12 -5.35 -22.35
C TYR A 273 5.12 -6.39 -21.88
N GLY A 274 5.23 -7.61 -22.38
CA GLY A 274 4.39 -8.74 -21.97
C GLY A 274 5.16 -9.73 -21.13
N LEU A 275 4.67 -10.05 -19.94
CA LEU A 275 5.13 -11.19 -19.14
C LEU A 275 4.21 -12.38 -19.40
N ASN A 276 4.73 -13.43 -20.04
CA ASN A 276 4.01 -14.70 -20.14
C ASN A 276 3.99 -15.42 -18.79
N LEU A 277 2.81 -15.72 -18.27
CA LEU A 277 2.62 -16.24 -16.91
C LEU A 277 2.99 -17.73 -16.78
N VAL A 278 3.03 -18.46 -17.89
CA VAL A 278 3.41 -19.88 -17.93
C VAL A 278 4.92 -20.03 -18.05
N SER A 279 5.52 -19.38 -19.06
CA SER A 279 6.97 -19.47 -19.29
C SER A 279 7.80 -18.52 -18.42
N ARG A 280 7.17 -17.50 -17.81
CA ARG A 280 7.81 -16.44 -17.02
C ARG A 280 8.84 -15.64 -17.83
N GLN A 281 8.57 -15.51 -19.12
CA GLN A 281 9.41 -14.76 -20.03
C GLN A 281 8.77 -13.43 -20.38
N TRP A 282 9.57 -12.38 -20.28
CA TRP A 282 9.28 -11.06 -20.80
C TRP A 282 9.60 -10.97 -22.28
N ARG A 283 8.79 -10.21 -23.01
CA ARG A 283 9.05 -9.78 -24.38
C ARG A 283 8.62 -8.34 -24.58
N GLN A 284 9.35 -7.60 -25.41
CA GLN A 284 8.92 -6.28 -25.85
C GLN A 284 7.79 -6.41 -26.90
N ILE A 285 6.76 -5.59 -26.74
CA ILE A 285 5.59 -5.47 -27.62
C ILE A 285 5.64 -4.04 -28.17
N LEU A 286 6.40 -3.87 -29.26
CA LEU A 286 6.57 -2.66 -30.10
C LEU A 286 6.00 -1.34 -29.56
#